data_AF-A0A2B7WQQ6-F1
#
_entry.id   AF-A0A2B7WQQ6-F1
#
_cell.length_a   1.000
_cell.length_b   1.000
_cell.length_c   1.000
_cell.angle_alpha   90.00
_cell.angle_beta   90.00
_cell.angle_gamma   90.00
#
_symmetry.space_group_name_H-M   'P 1'
#
loop_
_entity.id
_entity.type
_entity.pdbx_description
1 polymer ?
#
loop_
_entity_poly.entity_id
_entity_poly.type
_entity_poly.pdbx_seq_one_letter_code
_entity_poly.pdbx_strand_id
1 'polypeptide(L)' 'GGPYENFAGRDASRGLACQSFDAEMLTKDLKGPLDDLKGLDDEQLENLQGWEERFLEKYLVVGKLVAEGDKEAEEAGA' A
#
# COMPACT_ATOMS: atom_id res chain seq x y z
N GLY A 1 0.04 -18.55 -7.00
CA GLY A 1 -0.56 -17.33 -7.54
C GLY A 1 -2.03 -17.30 -7.24
N GLY A 2 -2.48 -16.20 -6.64
CA GLY A 2 -3.88 -15.83 -6.50
C GLY A 2 -4.13 -14.53 -7.26
N PRO A 3 -5.39 -14.08 -7.40
CA PRO A 3 -5.74 -12.90 -8.19
C PRO A 3 -5.08 -11.59 -7.71
N TYR A 4 -4.57 -11.55 -6.47
CA TYR A 4 -3.91 -10.39 -5.85
C TYR A 4 -2.39 -10.60 -5.67
N GLU A 5 -1.78 -11.57 -6.37
CA GLU A 5 -0.37 -11.92 -6.15
C GLU A 5 0.61 -10.79 -6.46
N ASN A 6 0.24 -9.87 -7.34
CA ASN A 6 1.05 -8.72 -7.73
C ASN A 6 1.22 -7.70 -6.60
N PHE A 7 0.33 -7.69 -5.60
CA PHE A 7 0.42 -6.83 -4.42
C PHE A 7 1.29 -7.43 -3.30
N ALA A 8 1.67 -8.71 -3.40
CA ALA A 8 2.43 -9.36 -2.35
C ALA A 8 3.80 -8.69 -2.13
N GLY A 9 4.06 -8.26 -0.88
CA GLY A 9 5.32 -7.61 -0.49
C GLY A 9 5.50 -6.19 -1.05
N ARG A 10 4.43 -5.54 -1.50
CA ARG A 10 4.42 -4.17 -2.03
C ARG A 10 3.41 -3.32 -1.27
N ASP A 11 3.55 -2.01 -1.37
CA ASP A 11 2.46 -1.10 -1.06
C ASP A 11 1.37 -1.26 -2.14
N ALA A 12 0.19 -1.69 -1.71
CA ALA A 12 -0.95 -1.95 -2.58
C ALA A 12 -1.89 -0.74 -2.70
N SER A 13 -1.65 0.34 -1.95
CA SER A 13 -2.61 1.42 -1.72
C SER A 13 -3.12 2.04 -3.03
N ARG A 14 -2.23 2.45 -3.93
CA ARG A 14 -2.64 3.05 -5.22
C ARG A 14 -3.38 2.07 -6.13
N GLY A 15 -2.91 0.82 -6.22
CA GLY A 15 -3.59 -0.22 -7.02
C GLY A 15 -5.01 -0.49 -6.53
N LEU A 16 -5.21 -0.54 -5.21
CA LEU A 16 -6.53 -0.70 -4.59
C LEU A 16 -7.42 0.52 -4.80
N ALA A 17 -6.89 1.73 -4.62
CA ALA A 17 -7.60 2.99 -4.85
C ALA A 17 -8.11 3.12 -6.29
N CYS A 18 -7.24 2.82 -7.26
CA CYS A 18 -7.54 2.86 -8.69
C CYS A 18 -8.26 1.60 -9.21
N GLN A 19 -8.54 0.62 -8.35
CA GLN A 19 -9.10 -0.69 -8.71
C GLN A 19 -8.34 -1.39 -9.86
N SER A 20 -7.01 -1.25 -9.89
CA SER A 20 -6.16 -1.70 -10.99
C SER A 20 -5.02 -2.60 -10.52
N PHE A 21 -4.69 -3.58 -11.37
CA PHE A 21 -3.55 -4.48 -11.23
C PHE A 21 -2.39 -4.11 -12.17
N ASP A 22 -2.50 -2.99 -12.88
CA ASP A 22 -1.53 -2.56 -13.89
C ASP A 22 -0.17 -2.29 -13.25
N ALA A 23 0.90 -2.64 -13.96
CA ALA A 23 2.27 -2.49 -13.48
C ALA A 23 2.66 -1.04 -13.15
N GLU A 24 1.92 -0.06 -13.67
CA GLU A 24 2.11 1.36 -13.35
C GLU A 24 1.54 1.76 -11.99
N MET A 25 0.55 1.01 -11.48
CA MET A 25 -0.08 1.24 -10.18
C MET A 25 0.60 0.44 -9.05
N LEU A 26 1.60 -0.39 -9.39
CA LEU A 26 2.38 -1.17 -8.44
C LEU A 26 3.64 -0.41 -8.02
N THR A 27 3.96 -0.42 -6.72
CA THR A 27 5.25 0.05 -6.22
C THR A 27 6.38 -0.73 -6.87
N LYS A 28 7.17 -0.09 -7.73
CA LYS A 28 8.28 -0.74 -8.46
C LYS A 28 9.53 -0.85 -7.61
N ASP A 29 9.91 0.24 -6.96
CA ASP A 29 11.09 0.32 -6.11
C ASP A 29 10.71 0.07 -4.64
N LEU A 30 11.04 -1.11 -4.14
CA LEU A 30 10.75 -1.53 -2.77
C LEU A 30 11.65 -0.85 -1.73
N LYS A 31 12.76 -0.25 -2.17
CA LYS A 31 13.72 0.46 -1.31
C LYS A 31 13.58 1.97 -1.43
N GLY A 32 12.73 2.41 -2.36
CA GLY A 32 12.45 3.81 -2.65
C GLY A 32 11.48 4.43 -1.64
N PRO A 33 11.10 5.70 -1.87
CA PRO A 33 10.04 6.33 -1.09
C PRO A 33 8.70 5.61 -1.31
N LEU A 34 7.85 5.63 -0.28
CA LEU A 34 6.47 5.17 -0.41
C LEU A 34 5.67 6.07 -1.35
N ASP A 35 4.60 5.52 -1.91
CA ASP A 35 3.65 6.29 -2.68
C ASP A 35 2.96 7.30 -1.77
N ASP A 36 3.06 8.59 -2.08
CA ASP A 36 2.45 9.64 -1.25
C ASP A 36 0.94 9.79 -1.49
N LEU A 37 0.36 8.95 -2.36
CA LEU A 37 -1.04 8.91 -2.75
C LEU A 37 -1.57 10.25 -3.27
N LYS A 38 -0.68 11.17 -3.68
CA LYS A 38 -1.11 12.41 -4.31
C LYS A 38 -1.72 12.12 -5.68
N GLY A 39 -2.68 12.96 -6.05
CA GLY A 39 -3.38 12.88 -7.32
C GLY A 39 -4.49 11.82 -7.38
N LEU A 40 -4.81 11.17 -6.26
CA LEU A 40 -6.06 10.43 -6.15
C LEU A 40 -7.24 11.40 -6.05
N ASP A 41 -8.33 11.08 -6.74
CA ASP A 41 -9.61 11.78 -6.61
C ASP A 41 -10.44 11.23 -5.42
N ASP A 42 -11.57 11.88 -5.15
CA ASP A 42 -12.44 11.53 -4.02
C ASP A 42 -12.97 10.08 -4.14
N GLU A 43 -13.31 9.62 -5.34
CA GLU A 43 -13.80 8.24 -5.57
C GLU A 43 -12.69 7.21 -5.29
N GLN A 44 -11.47 7.48 -5.73
CA GLN A 44 -10.32 6.62 -5.49
C GLN A 44 -9.96 6.57 -4.00
N LEU A 45 -10.10 7.68 -3.27
CA LEU A 45 -9.91 7.72 -1.82
C LEU A 45 -11.01 6.94 -1.09
N GLU A 46 -12.27 7.05 -1.50
CA GLU A 46 -13.37 6.24 -0.95
C GLU A 46 -13.14 4.74 -1.21
N ASN A 47 -12.68 4.38 -2.41
CA ASN A 47 -12.33 2.99 -2.73
C ASN A 47 -11.22 2.46 -1.82
N LEU A 48 -10.17 3.27 -1.57
CA LEU A 48 -9.08 2.90 -0.68
C LEU A 48 -9.56 2.68 0.75
N GLN A 49 -10.41 3.58 1.28
CA GLN A 49 -11.01 3.44 2.61
C GLN A 49 -11.85 2.17 2.72
N GLY A 50 -12.68 1.88 1.70
CA GLY A 50 -13.47 0.64 1.68
C GLY A 50 -12.61 -0.63 1.66
N TRP A 51 -11.42 -0.58 1.03
CA TRP A 51 -10.46 -1.68 1.13
C TRP A 51 -9.84 -1.77 2.51
N GLU A 52 -9.41 -0.66 3.11
CA GLU A 52 -8.86 -0.61 4.47
C GLU A 52 -9.82 -1.25 5.48
N GLU A 53 -11.10 -0.89 5.45
CA GLU A 53 -12.13 -1.49 6.32
C GLU A 53 -12.21 -3.02 6.16
N ARG A 54 -12.20 -3.52 4.91
CA ARG A 54 -12.19 -4.97 4.63
C ARG A 54 -10.93 -5.66 5.16
N PHE A 55 -9.77 -4.99 5.09
CA PHE A 55 -8.54 -5.53 5.66
C PHE A 55 -8.61 -5.58 7.18
N LEU A 56 -9.13 -4.52 7.82
CA LEU A 56 -9.29 -4.44 9.28
C LEU A 56 -10.32 -5.42 9.83
N GLU A 57 -11.35 -5.77 9.06
CA GLU A 57 -12.32 -6.79 9.45
C GLU A 57 -11.71 -8.20 9.49
N LYS A 58 -10.79 -8.49 8.56
CA LYS A 58 -10.30 -9.86 8.33
C LYS A 58 -8.89 -10.13 8.86
N TYR A 59 -8.04 -9.12 8.95
CA TYR A 59 -6.62 -9.27 9.26
C TYR A 59 -6.20 -8.33 10.39
N LEU A 60 -5.23 -8.78 11.18
CA LEU A 60 -4.63 -7.96 12.22
C LEU A 60 -3.62 -6.98 11.61
N VAL A 61 -3.61 -5.75 12.14
CA VAL A 61 -2.54 -4.79 11.86
C VAL A 61 -1.28 -5.24 12.60
N VAL A 62 -0.22 -5.58 11.85
CA VAL A 62 1.05 -6.08 12.40
C VAL A 62 2.13 -5.00 12.52
N GLY A 63 1.86 -3.79 12.03
CA GLY A 63 2.80 -2.67 12.07
C GLY A 63 2.39 -1.54 11.12
N LYS A 64 3.32 -0.59 10.95
CA LYS A 64 3.20 0.54 10.01
C LYS A 64 4.21 0.35 8.88
N LEU A 65 3.78 0.56 7.64
CA LEU A 65 4.70 0.59 6.51
C LEU A 65 5.46 1.92 6.50
N VAL A 66 6.78 1.85 6.44
CA VAL A 66 7.70 3.00 6.40
C VAL A 66 8.72 2.79 5.28
N ALA A 67 9.23 3.87 4.69
CA ALA A 67 10.28 3.76 3.67
C ALA A 67 11.59 3.28 4.31
N GLU A 68 12.42 2.52 3.58
CA GLU A 68 13.66 1.92 4.12
C GLU A 68 14.65 2.98 4.66
N GLY A 69 14.64 4.19 4.11
CA GLY A 69 15.48 5.31 4.55
C GLY A 69 14.84 6.25 5.57
N ASP A 70 13.64 5.94 6.08
CA ASP A 70 12.97 6.77 7.08
C ASP A 70 13.51 6.49 8.49
N LYS A 71 13.56 7.51 9.34
CA LYS A 71 14.07 7.41 10.72
C LYS A 71 13.27 6.42 11.55
N GLU A 72 11.95 6.34 11.32
CA GLU A 72 11.09 5.36 11.98
C GLU A 72 11.49 3.91 11.63
N ALA A 73 12.04 3.66 10.43
CA ALA A 73 12.54 2.34 10.04
C ALA A 73 13.83 1.97 10.78
N GLU A 74 14.73 2.94 10.99
CA GLU A 74 15.97 2.75 11.77
C GLU A 74 15.66 2.46 13.25
N GLU A 75 14.67 3.14 13.83
CA GLU A 75 14.28 2.97 15.24
C GLU A 75 13.55 1.63 15.50
N ALA A 76 12.78 1.13 14.52
CA ALA A 76 12.07 -0.15 14.64
C ALA A 76 12.98 -1.38 14.46
N GLY A 77 14.15 -1.21 13.84
CA GLY A 77 15.14 -2.27 13.62
C GLY A 77 16.20 -2.40 14.72
N ALA A 78 16.20 -1.51 15.72
CA ALA A 78 17.12 -1.48 16.86
C ALA A 78 16.58 -2.26 18.07
#